data_AF-A0A9D9UXI3-F1
#
_entry.id   AF-A0A9D9UXI3-F1
#
_cell.length_a   1.000
_cell.length_b   1.000
_cell.length_c   1.000
_cell.angle_alpha   90.00
_cell.angle_beta   90.00
_cell.angle_gamma   90.00
#
_symmetry.space_group_name_H-M   'P 1'
#
loop_
_entity.id
_entity.type
_entity.pdbx_description
1 polymer ?
#
loop_
_entity_poly.entity_id
_entity_poly.type
_entity_poly.pdbx_seq_one_letter_code
_entity_poly.pdbx_strand_id
1 'polypeptide(L)'
;MEDNKGTKIIFDFGGKIRISPPLWPNAKVDTQPGDLTKFLPSGNGVYGYQDKKTSNPLKSAPPQEATGGHLYFGNQITEEDFGALMRITEVKSDRKDYAVFTEESKDPESDGFLLQMRIVPKFALQFMFHVIDEQEYKSFPEQELSIGDLLYAFIESERAYWGTSFYNSPKLDGKFGGDGDFMREELSFGFMVENNYYDVCRIWSRAWLVTK
;
A
#
# COMPACT_ATOMS: atom_id res chain seq x y z
N MET A 1 13.03 -6.07 35.11
CA MET A 1 12.39 -4.86 34.56
C MET A 1 12.40 -5.06 33.07
N GLU A 2 11.29 -5.56 32.55
CA GLU A 2 11.10 -5.69 31.10
C GLU A 2 10.97 -4.28 30.53
N ASP A 3 11.90 -3.92 29.65
CA ASP A 3 11.77 -2.73 28.83
C ASP A 3 10.49 -2.87 28.01
N ASN A 4 9.51 -2.07 28.39
CA ASN A 4 8.28 -1.87 27.67
C ASN A 4 8.66 -1.16 26.36
N LYS A 5 9.09 -1.95 25.36
CA LYS A 5 9.29 -1.50 23.97
C LYS A 5 7.96 -0.93 23.52
N GLY A 6 7.83 0.39 23.62
CA GLY A 6 6.65 1.12 23.23
C GLY A 6 6.24 0.66 21.83
N THR A 7 5.11 -0.04 21.76
CA THR A 7 4.47 -0.43 20.52
C THR A 7 4.27 0.87 19.74
N LYS A 8 5.06 1.06 18.67
CA LYS A 8 4.91 2.19 17.75
C LYS A 8 3.44 2.26 17.37
N ILE A 9 2.82 3.43 17.54
CA ILE A 9 1.46 3.63 17.04
C ILE A 9 1.54 3.36 15.54
N ILE A 10 0.86 2.29 15.12
CA ILE A 10 0.76 1.81 13.75
C ILE A 10 0.11 2.94 12.97
N PHE A 11 0.92 3.74 12.28
CA PHE A 11 0.49 4.63 11.21
C PHE A 11 -0.83 5.39 11.52
N ASP A 12 -0.76 6.38 12.41
CA ASP A 12 -1.92 7.16 12.84
C ASP A 12 -1.95 8.52 12.13
N PHE A 13 -2.97 8.74 11.30
CA PHE A 13 -3.26 10.04 10.71
C PHE A 13 -4.03 10.99 11.65
N GLY A 14 -3.90 10.80 12.96
CA GLY A 14 -4.63 11.57 13.98
C GLY A 14 -6.14 11.36 13.87
N GLY A 15 -6.57 10.14 13.55
CA GLY A 15 -7.99 9.79 13.38
C GLY A 15 -8.65 10.25 12.08
N LYS A 16 -7.93 10.93 11.17
CA LYS A 16 -8.47 11.35 9.85
C LYS A 16 -8.81 10.19 8.92
N ILE A 17 -8.20 9.02 9.18
CA ILE A 17 -8.39 7.81 8.37
C ILE A 17 -8.77 6.67 9.29
N ARG A 18 -9.82 5.95 8.89
CA ARG A 18 -10.26 4.72 9.56
C ARG A 18 -9.56 3.53 8.93
N ILE A 19 -8.61 2.96 9.67
CA ILE A 19 -7.96 1.70 9.30
C ILE A 19 -8.91 0.53 9.62
N SER A 20 -9.11 -0.34 8.64
CA SER A 20 -9.94 -1.53 8.75
C SER A 20 -9.16 -2.71 9.35
N PRO A 21 -9.83 -3.62 10.08
CA PRO A 21 -9.18 -4.83 10.57
C PRO A 21 -8.72 -5.72 9.40
N PRO A 22 -7.63 -6.49 9.53
CA PRO A 22 -7.14 -7.38 8.47
C PRO A 22 -8.19 -8.42 8.02
N LEU A 23 -9.01 -8.89 8.97
CA LEU A 23 -10.15 -9.76 8.71
C LEU A 23 -11.42 -8.92 8.65
N TRP A 24 -12.14 -8.99 7.54
CA TRP A 24 -13.42 -8.31 7.47
C TRP A 24 -14.44 -9.00 8.39
N PRO A 25 -15.14 -8.27 9.26
CA PRO A 25 -16.06 -8.88 10.22
C PRO A 25 -17.11 -9.75 9.53
N ASN A 26 -17.35 -10.95 10.07
CA ASN A 26 -18.38 -11.88 9.63
C ASN A 26 -18.25 -12.43 8.19
N ALA A 27 -17.16 -12.12 7.47
CA ALA A 27 -16.95 -12.64 6.12
C ALA A 27 -16.05 -13.88 6.09
N LYS A 28 -16.53 -14.96 5.44
CA LYS A 28 -15.77 -16.18 5.15
C LYS A 28 -15.43 -16.23 3.67
N VAL A 29 -14.34 -15.56 3.30
CA VAL A 29 -13.85 -15.46 1.93
C VAL A 29 -12.46 -16.07 1.81
N ASP A 30 -12.14 -16.65 0.64
CA ASP A 30 -10.85 -17.33 0.39
C ASP A 30 -9.65 -16.37 0.52
N THR A 31 -9.86 -15.09 0.18
CA THR A 31 -8.86 -14.03 0.32
C THR A 31 -9.52 -12.82 0.96
N GLN A 32 -9.03 -12.43 2.13
CA GLN A 32 -9.52 -11.26 2.84
C GLN A 32 -8.97 -9.98 2.20
N PRO A 33 -9.74 -8.87 2.17
CA PRO A 33 -9.26 -7.61 1.62
C PRO A 33 -8.01 -7.09 2.36
N GLY A 34 -7.89 -7.39 3.66
CA GLY A 34 -6.74 -7.06 4.49
C GLY A 34 -5.64 -8.11 4.55
N ASP A 35 -5.70 -9.21 3.78
CA ASP A 35 -4.59 -10.17 3.68
C ASP A 35 -3.51 -9.60 2.74
N LEU A 36 -2.56 -8.86 3.31
CA LEU A 36 -1.49 -8.19 2.55
C LEU A 36 -0.34 -9.14 2.17
N THR A 37 -0.33 -10.38 2.65
CA THR A 37 0.64 -11.41 2.25
C THR A 37 0.40 -11.93 0.83
N LYS A 38 -0.79 -11.68 0.28
CA LYS A 38 -1.19 -12.11 -1.06
C LYS A 38 -1.37 -10.90 -1.95
N PHE A 39 -1.02 -11.05 -3.23
CA PHE A 39 -1.46 -10.13 -4.27
C PHE A 39 -2.82 -10.55 -4.81
N LEU A 40 -3.63 -9.56 -5.15
CA LEU A 40 -4.91 -9.80 -5.79
C LEU A 40 -4.72 -10.17 -7.28
N PRO A 41 -5.59 -11.05 -7.83
CA PRO A 41 -5.54 -11.38 -9.24
C PRO A 41 -5.85 -10.15 -10.10
N SER A 42 -5.14 -10.00 -11.21
CA SER A 42 -5.38 -8.96 -12.21
C SER A 42 -6.58 -9.25 -13.12
N GLY A 43 -7.16 -8.21 -13.68
CA GLY A 43 -8.10 -8.29 -14.80
C GLY A 43 -9.51 -7.82 -14.46
N ASN A 44 -10.23 -7.43 -15.50
CA ASN A 44 -11.62 -6.98 -15.44
C ASN A 44 -12.63 -8.12 -15.43
N GLY A 45 -12.16 -9.35 -15.67
CA GLY A 45 -13.02 -10.49 -15.90
C GLY A 45 -14.20 -10.13 -16.77
N VAL A 46 -14.06 -10.14 -18.10
CA VAL A 46 -15.26 -10.18 -18.95
C VAL A 46 -16.13 -11.35 -18.44
N TYR A 47 -17.28 -11.01 -17.83
CA TYR A 47 -18.14 -11.90 -17.03
C TYR A 47 -17.63 -12.38 -15.65
N GLY A 48 -16.86 -11.59 -14.92
CA GLY A 48 -16.40 -11.91 -13.55
C GLY A 48 -15.23 -12.90 -13.47
N TYR A 49 -14.53 -13.16 -14.58
CA TYR A 49 -13.39 -14.08 -14.60
C TYR A 49 -12.08 -13.39 -14.15
N GLN A 50 -11.81 -13.43 -12.85
CA GLN A 50 -10.47 -13.12 -12.33
C GLN A 50 -9.51 -14.25 -12.76
N ASP A 51 -8.33 -13.92 -13.31
CA ASP A 51 -7.30 -14.94 -13.50
C ASP A 51 -6.70 -15.32 -12.13
N LYS A 52 -7.36 -16.27 -11.48
CA LYS A 52 -6.94 -16.81 -10.18
C LYS A 52 -5.60 -17.56 -10.25
N LYS A 53 -5.08 -17.85 -11.45
CA LYS A 53 -3.86 -18.65 -11.62
C LYS A 53 -2.60 -17.81 -11.44
N THR A 54 -2.69 -16.49 -11.51
CA THR A 54 -1.53 -15.61 -11.42
C THR A 54 -1.76 -14.56 -10.33
N SER A 55 -1.16 -14.77 -9.17
CA SER A 55 -0.91 -13.73 -8.15
C SER A 55 0.49 -13.11 -8.33
N ASN A 56 1.13 -13.39 -9.47
CA ASN A 56 2.46 -12.88 -9.76
C ASN A 56 2.32 -11.60 -10.60
N PRO A 57 2.68 -10.44 -10.07
CA PRO A 57 2.44 -9.14 -10.71
C PRO A 57 3.09 -8.97 -12.08
N LEU A 58 4.09 -9.79 -12.45
CA LEU A 58 4.71 -9.82 -13.78
C LEU A 58 4.00 -10.76 -14.76
N LYS A 59 3.38 -11.84 -14.26
CA LYS A 59 2.66 -12.83 -15.08
C LYS A 59 1.16 -12.54 -15.17
N SER A 60 0.67 -11.70 -14.27
CA SER A 60 -0.70 -11.19 -14.18
C SER A 60 -0.91 -9.97 -15.07
N ALA A 61 -0.33 -9.96 -16.28
CA ALA A 61 -0.62 -8.91 -17.22
C ALA A 61 -2.08 -9.09 -17.68
N PRO A 62 -2.97 -8.11 -17.44
CA PRO A 62 -4.36 -8.14 -17.92
C PRO A 62 -4.41 -8.37 -19.45
N PRO A 63 -5.24 -9.29 -19.95
CA PRO A 63 -5.31 -9.57 -21.38
C PRO A 63 -5.98 -8.46 -22.20
N GLN A 64 -6.66 -7.50 -21.55
CA GLN A 64 -7.60 -6.57 -22.21
C GLN A 64 -7.50 -5.12 -21.73
N GLU A 65 -6.66 -4.81 -20.74
CA GLU A 65 -6.53 -3.47 -20.17
C GLU A 65 -5.07 -3.14 -19.94
N ALA A 66 -4.65 -1.87 -20.03
CA ALA A 66 -3.29 -1.46 -19.71
C ALA A 66 -3.15 -1.26 -18.19
N THR A 67 -3.09 -2.35 -17.41
CA THR A 67 -2.98 -2.29 -15.94
C THR A 67 -1.88 -3.17 -15.37
N GLY A 68 -1.45 -2.84 -14.16
CA GLY A 68 -0.57 -3.64 -13.32
C GLY A 68 0.86 -3.15 -13.33
N GLY A 69 1.73 -3.91 -12.67
CA GLY A 69 3.14 -3.59 -12.55
C GLY A 69 3.50 -2.89 -11.23
N HIS A 70 4.80 -2.91 -10.93
CA HIS A 70 5.37 -2.32 -9.74
C HIS A 70 6.23 -1.13 -10.14
N LEU A 71 6.02 -0.01 -9.44
CA LEU A 71 6.82 1.18 -9.60
C LEU A 71 7.62 1.39 -8.31
N TYR A 72 8.93 1.51 -8.44
CA TYR A 72 9.80 1.93 -7.35
C TYR A 72 10.24 3.37 -7.59
N PHE A 73 10.22 4.17 -6.53
CA PHE A 73 10.67 5.56 -6.56
C PHE A 73 11.39 5.92 -5.26
N GLY A 74 12.33 6.85 -5.37
CA GLY A 74 13.19 7.25 -4.26
C GLY A 74 12.53 8.23 -3.30
N ASN A 75 13.24 8.52 -2.21
CA ASN A 75 12.76 9.39 -1.13
C ASN A 75 12.44 10.82 -1.55
N GLN A 76 12.91 11.30 -2.70
CA GLN A 76 12.80 12.70 -3.10
C GLN A 76 11.58 13.00 -3.99
N ILE A 77 10.66 12.05 -4.19
CA ILE A 77 9.47 12.29 -5.01
C ILE A 77 8.66 13.49 -4.49
N THR A 78 8.37 14.46 -5.34
CA THR A 78 7.55 15.61 -4.95
C THR A 78 6.07 15.25 -4.97
N GLU A 79 5.23 16.05 -4.31
CA GLU A 79 3.76 15.90 -4.40
C GLU A 79 3.27 16.01 -5.86
N GLU A 80 3.87 16.92 -6.64
CA GLU A 80 3.56 17.12 -8.05
C GLU A 80 3.90 15.87 -8.89
N ASP A 81 5.11 15.32 -8.71
CA ASP A 81 5.56 14.11 -9.41
C ASP A 81 4.72 12.90 -8.98
N PHE A 82 4.38 12.80 -7.70
CA PHE A 82 3.51 11.75 -7.20
C PHE A 82 2.08 11.88 -7.77
N GLY A 83 1.56 13.10 -7.87
CA GLY A 83 0.29 13.37 -8.55
C GLY A 83 0.35 13.00 -10.03
N ALA A 84 1.47 13.24 -10.71
CA ALA A 84 1.69 12.78 -12.09
C ALA A 84 1.71 11.25 -12.19
N LEU A 85 2.38 10.57 -11.25
CA LEU A 85 2.39 9.11 -11.15
C LEU A 85 0.96 8.56 -11.04
N MET A 86 0.13 9.12 -10.15
CA MET A 86 -1.27 8.69 -9.98
C MET A 86 -2.11 8.84 -11.25
N ARG A 87 -1.87 9.92 -12.03
CA ARG A 87 -2.53 10.10 -13.32
C ARG A 87 -2.09 9.08 -14.36
N ILE A 88 -0.79 8.77 -14.42
CA ILE A 88 -0.22 7.79 -15.35
C ILE A 88 -0.72 6.37 -15.03
N THR A 89 -0.90 6.06 -13.75
CA THR A 89 -1.40 4.75 -13.29
C THR A 89 -2.93 4.67 -13.24
N GLU A 90 -3.63 5.70 -13.73
CA GLU A 90 -5.09 5.79 -13.78
C GLU A 90 -5.81 5.61 -12.43
N VAL A 91 -5.12 5.90 -11.33
CA VAL A 91 -5.71 5.85 -9.99
C VAL A 91 -6.77 6.95 -9.86
N LYS A 92 -7.96 6.59 -9.38
CA LYS A 92 -9.04 7.54 -9.03
C LYS A 92 -8.70 8.25 -7.72
N SER A 93 -7.75 9.18 -7.79
CA SER A 93 -7.12 9.80 -6.63
C SER A 93 -8.06 10.65 -5.77
N ASP A 94 -9.15 11.16 -6.33
CA ASP A 94 -10.15 11.99 -5.65
C ASP A 94 -11.17 11.18 -4.82
N ARG A 95 -11.19 9.86 -4.98
CA ARG A 95 -12.12 8.96 -4.30
C ARG A 95 -11.97 9.01 -2.77
N LYS A 96 -13.09 8.92 -2.04
CA LYS A 96 -13.14 8.89 -0.56
C LYS A 96 -13.84 7.67 0.04
N ASP A 97 -14.54 6.87 -0.75
CA ASP A 97 -15.31 5.71 -0.29
C ASP A 97 -14.50 4.41 -0.35
N TYR A 98 -13.52 4.30 0.54
CA TYR A 98 -12.58 3.18 0.58
C TYR A 98 -12.26 2.70 2.01
N ALA A 99 -11.86 1.43 2.11
CA ALA A 99 -11.21 0.84 3.28
C ALA A 99 -9.69 0.89 3.13
N VAL A 100 -9.00 0.96 4.26
CA VAL A 100 -7.53 1.01 4.34
C VAL A 100 -7.06 -0.13 5.21
N PHE A 101 -6.04 -0.85 4.77
CA PHE A 101 -5.40 -1.92 5.53
C PHE A 101 -3.91 -1.65 5.57
N THR A 102 -3.29 -1.87 6.72
CA THR A 102 -1.86 -1.65 6.92
C THR A 102 -1.19 -2.85 7.58
N GLU A 103 0.07 -3.07 7.28
CA GLU A 103 0.91 -4.07 7.94
C GLU A 103 2.35 -3.57 8.04
N GLU A 104 2.90 -3.61 9.25
CA GLU A 104 4.32 -3.37 9.50
C GLU A 104 5.06 -4.71 9.47
N SER A 105 6.20 -4.74 8.78
CA SER A 105 7.01 -5.95 8.71
C SER A 105 7.67 -6.25 10.05
N LYS A 106 7.69 -7.54 10.40
CA LYS A 106 8.44 -8.07 11.56
C LYS A 106 9.87 -8.45 11.20
N ASP A 107 10.13 -8.70 9.93
CA ASP A 107 11.44 -9.01 9.36
C ASP A 107 11.63 -8.29 8.02
N PRO A 108 11.89 -6.96 8.04
CA PRO A 108 11.90 -6.15 6.83
C PRO A 108 12.92 -6.59 5.77
N GLU A 109 13.99 -7.26 6.17
CA GLU A 109 15.04 -7.74 5.26
C GLU A 109 14.51 -8.88 4.39
N SER A 110 13.83 -9.86 5.00
CA SER A 110 13.18 -10.95 4.29
C SER A 110 11.93 -10.49 3.53
N ASP A 111 11.12 -9.63 4.15
CA ASP A 111 9.82 -9.22 3.61
C ASP A 111 9.96 -8.21 2.46
N GLY A 112 11.05 -7.43 2.43
CA GLY A 112 11.31 -6.43 1.39
C GLY A 112 10.51 -5.13 1.53
N PHE A 113 9.87 -4.90 2.69
CA PHE A 113 9.16 -3.67 3.04
C PHE A 113 9.29 -3.36 4.54
N LEU A 114 9.10 -2.09 4.90
CA LEU A 114 9.03 -1.61 6.30
C LEU A 114 7.58 -1.54 6.75
N LEU A 115 6.76 -0.78 6.01
CA LEU A 115 5.31 -0.66 6.19
C LEU A 115 4.65 -0.78 4.82
N GLN A 116 3.50 -1.45 4.76
CA GLN A 116 2.65 -1.47 3.57
C GLN A 116 1.23 -1.03 3.88
N MET A 117 0.57 -0.42 2.89
CA MET A 117 -0.82 0.03 2.95
C MET A 117 -1.54 -0.38 1.66
N ARG A 118 -2.69 -1.04 1.81
CA ARG A 118 -3.62 -1.35 0.71
C ARG A 118 -4.89 -0.53 0.87
N ILE A 119 -5.33 0.05 -0.24
CA ILE A 119 -6.58 0.80 -0.34
C ILE A 119 -7.57 -0.02 -1.17
N VAL A 120 -8.73 -0.30 -0.60
CA VAL A 120 -9.77 -1.12 -1.22
C VAL A 120 -11.06 -0.32 -1.30
N PRO A 121 -11.49 0.12 -2.50
CA PRO A 121 -12.74 0.85 -2.65
C PRO A 121 -13.96 0.05 -2.22
N LYS A 122 -15.05 0.72 -1.84
CA LYS A 122 -16.32 0.05 -1.50
C LYS A 122 -16.83 -0.86 -2.63
N PHE A 123 -16.58 -0.47 -3.88
CA PHE A 123 -16.90 -1.28 -5.06
C PHE A 123 -16.21 -2.64 -5.04
N ALA A 124 -14.92 -2.67 -4.70
CA ALA A 124 -14.18 -3.92 -4.54
C ALA A 124 -14.73 -4.74 -3.36
N LEU A 125 -15.00 -4.10 -2.21
CA LEU A 125 -15.52 -4.78 -1.03
C LEU A 125 -16.82 -5.54 -1.34
N GLN A 126 -17.73 -4.94 -2.12
CA GLN A 126 -19.01 -5.58 -2.48
C GLN A 126 -18.86 -6.62 -3.59
N PHE A 127 -18.18 -6.26 -4.69
CA PHE A 127 -18.26 -7.04 -5.94
C PHE A 127 -17.05 -7.93 -6.22
N MET A 128 -15.90 -7.66 -5.60
CA MET A 128 -14.71 -8.51 -5.68
C MET A 128 -14.63 -9.44 -4.48
N PHE A 129 -14.77 -8.88 -3.28
CA PHE A 129 -14.59 -9.61 -2.03
C PHE A 129 -15.90 -10.17 -1.48
N HIS A 130 -17.05 -9.59 -1.84
CA HIS A 130 -18.35 -9.97 -1.28
C HIS A 130 -18.39 -9.93 0.26
N VAL A 131 -17.72 -8.93 0.84
CA VAL A 131 -17.59 -8.77 2.30
C VAL A 131 -18.54 -7.72 2.88
N ILE A 132 -19.18 -6.94 2.01
CA ILE A 132 -20.28 -6.04 2.37
C ILE A 132 -21.50 -6.31 1.50
N ASP A 133 -22.70 -6.13 2.05
CA ASP A 133 -23.96 -6.27 1.34
C ASP A 133 -24.42 -4.98 0.62
N GLU A 134 -25.58 -5.01 -0.02
CA GLU A 134 -26.13 -3.83 -0.73
C GLU A 134 -26.48 -2.68 0.21
N GLN A 135 -26.93 -2.98 1.44
CA GLN A 135 -27.28 -1.96 2.41
C GLN A 135 -26.02 -1.27 2.93
N GLU A 136 -25.01 -2.05 3.32
CA GLU A 136 -23.70 -1.57 3.75
C GLU A 136 -22.98 -0.79 2.64
N TYR A 137 -23.12 -1.22 1.38
CA TYR A 137 -22.56 -0.49 0.24
C TYR A 137 -23.15 0.93 0.09
N LYS A 138 -24.47 1.07 0.27
CA LYS A 138 -25.17 2.37 0.17
C LYS A 138 -24.81 3.31 1.32
N SER A 139 -24.59 2.76 2.52
CA SER A 139 -24.24 3.53 3.71
C SER A 139 -22.74 3.58 4.00
N PHE A 140 -21.89 3.06 3.09
CA PHE A 140 -20.46 2.95 3.33
C PHE A 140 -19.85 4.34 3.57
N PRO A 141 -19.15 4.55 4.70
CA PRO A 141 -18.74 5.88 5.10
C PRO A 141 -17.52 6.36 4.30
N GLU A 142 -17.54 7.62 3.88
CA GLU A 142 -16.40 8.28 3.26
C GLU A 142 -15.29 8.54 4.28
N GLN A 143 -14.05 8.44 3.83
CA GLN A 143 -12.84 8.83 4.56
C GLN A 143 -12.65 10.36 4.46
N GLU A 144 -11.90 10.95 5.40
CA GLU A 144 -11.66 12.40 5.36
C GLU A 144 -10.76 12.77 4.18
N LEU A 145 -9.71 11.99 3.95
CA LEU A 145 -8.73 12.18 2.87
C LEU A 145 -9.17 11.44 1.59
N SER A 146 -8.82 12.02 0.44
CA SER A 146 -8.89 11.30 -0.83
C SER A 146 -7.81 10.21 -0.91
N ILE A 147 -7.93 9.27 -1.86
CA ILE A 147 -6.90 8.25 -2.09
C ILE A 147 -5.53 8.90 -2.37
N GLY A 148 -5.48 9.95 -3.20
CA GLY A 148 -4.25 10.65 -3.54
C GLY A 148 -3.61 11.29 -2.32
N ASP A 149 -4.40 12.03 -1.54
CA ASP A 149 -3.94 12.68 -0.31
C ASP A 149 -3.43 11.64 0.71
N LEU A 150 -4.15 10.52 0.86
CA LEU A 150 -3.77 9.43 1.75
C LEU A 150 -2.44 8.80 1.34
N LEU A 151 -2.28 8.48 0.06
CA LEU A 151 -1.05 7.86 -0.46
C LEU A 151 0.16 8.80 -0.30
N TYR A 152 -0.02 10.11 -0.51
CA TYR A 152 1.06 11.07 -0.28
C TYR A 152 1.34 11.27 1.22
N ALA A 153 0.30 11.32 2.04
CA ALA A 153 0.44 11.40 3.49
C ALA A 153 1.15 10.15 4.07
N PHE A 154 1.01 8.98 3.43
CA PHE A 154 1.81 7.79 3.75
C PHE A 154 3.30 8.07 3.58
N ILE A 155 3.69 8.61 2.41
CA ILE A 155 5.08 8.95 2.09
C ILE A 155 5.64 9.94 3.12
N GLU A 156 4.90 11.00 3.41
CA GLU A 156 5.31 12.02 4.40
C GLU A 156 5.46 11.44 5.81
N SER A 157 4.57 10.54 6.23
CA SER A 157 4.67 9.93 7.55
C SER A 157 5.89 9.01 7.69
N GLU A 158 6.20 8.25 6.64
CA GLU A 158 7.39 7.39 6.62
C GLU A 158 8.67 8.23 6.54
N ARG A 159 8.66 9.34 5.78
CA ARG A 159 9.74 10.35 5.80
C ARG A 159 9.96 10.94 7.17
N ALA A 160 8.90 11.32 7.87
CA ALA A 160 8.98 11.89 9.22
C ALA A 160 9.56 10.87 10.22
N TYR A 161 9.25 9.57 10.03
CA TYR A 161 9.75 8.54 10.92
C TYR A 161 11.18 8.10 10.60
N TRP A 162 11.48 7.74 9.35
CA TRP A 162 12.75 7.16 8.92
C TRP A 162 13.79 8.18 8.46
N GLY A 163 13.32 9.34 7.98
CA GLY A 163 14.15 10.43 7.49
C GLY A 163 14.10 10.65 5.97
N THR A 164 14.70 11.74 5.51
CA THR A 164 14.48 12.31 4.17
C THR A 164 15.67 12.22 3.21
N SER A 165 16.84 11.72 3.60
CA SER A 165 17.99 11.61 2.68
C SER A 165 19.11 10.71 3.21
N PHE A 166 20.11 10.42 2.37
CA PHE A 166 21.35 9.70 2.69
C PHE A 166 22.03 10.10 4.02
N TYR A 167 22.00 11.39 4.37
CA TYR A 167 22.57 11.91 5.63
C TYR A 167 21.55 12.17 6.73
N ASN A 168 20.26 12.01 6.41
CA ASN A 168 19.15 12.26 7.31
C ASN A 168 18.24 11.03 7.36
N SER A 169 18.79 9.83 7.54
CA SER A 169 18.04 8.58 7.76
C SER A 169 18.62 7.75 8.93
N PRO A 170 18.82 8.34 10.13
CA PRO A 170 19.55 7.68 11.22
C PRO A 170 18.86 6.41 11.75
N LYS A 171 17.56 6.24 11.50
CA LYS A 171 16.82 5.04 11.91
C LYS A 171 16.98 3.85 10.95
N LEU A 172 17.56 4.06 9.77
CA LEU A 172 17.81 3.02 8.77
C LEU A 172 19.29 2.57 8.72
N ASP A 173 20.21 3.40 9.25
CA ASP A 173 21.65 3.17 9.21
C ASP A 173 22.05 1.80 9.77
N GLY A 174 22.72 1.00 8.92
CA GLY A 174 23.26 -0.32 9.27
C GLY A 174 22.23 -1.43 9.46
N LYS A 175 20.94 -1.20 9.12
CA LYS A 175 19.88 -2.19 9.29
C LYS A 175 19.76 -3.20 8.14
N PHE A 176 20.31 -2.90 6.97
CA PHE A 176 20.20 -3.71 5.77
C PHE A 176 21.55 -3.88 5.04
N GLY A 177 22.65 -3.83 5.80
CA GLY A 177 24.00 -4.13 5.31
C GLY A 177 24.80 -2.93 4.81
N GLY A 178 24.33 -1.71 5.02
CA GLY A 178 25.11 -0.49 4.76
C GLY A 178 26.31 -0.41 5.69
N ASP A 179 27.46 -0.01 5.16
CA ASP A 179 28.68 0.19 5.92
C ASP A 179 28.78 1.59 6.55
N GLY A 180 27.81 2.45 6.26
CA GLY A 180 27.75 3.81 6.78
C GLY A 180 28.70 4.79 6.06
N ASP A 181 29.55 4.32 5.14
CA ASP A 181 30.60 5.13 4.51
C ASP A 181 30.47 5.19 2.98
N PHE A 182 30.36 4.02 2.33
CA PHE A 182 30.21 3.90 0.87
C PHE A 182 28.80 3.49 0.47
N MET A 183 28.12 2.69 1.29
CA MET A 183 26.74 2.24 1.11
C MET A 183 25.90 2.60 2.33
N ARG A 184 24.76 3.25 2.11
CA ARG A 184 23.79 3.52 3.17
C ARG A 184 22.39 3.15 2.73
N GLU A 185 21.55 2.87 3.72
CA GLU A 185 20.14 2.65 3.54
C GLU A 185 19.38 3.97 3.41
N GLU A 186 18.72 4.16 2.27
CA GLU A 186 17.80 5.27 2.05
C GLU A 186 16.36 4.75 1.98
N LEU A 187 15.43 5.52 2.56
CA LEU A 187 14.01 5.27 2.43
C LEU A 187 13.61 5.34 0.95
N SER A 188 12.92 4.32 0.48
CA SER A 188 12.35 4.26 -0.86
C SER A 188 10.94 3.70 -0.78
N PHE A 189 10.20 3.83 -1.86
CA PHE A 189 8.82 3.42 -1.91
C PHE A 189 8.57 2.52 -3.10
N GLY A 190 7.61 1.62 -2.93
CA GLY A 190 7.00 0.88 -4.01
C GLY A 190 5.51 1.18 -4.09
N PHE A 191 4.97 1.16 -5.30
CA PHE A 191 3.56 1.34 -5.58
C PHE A 191 3.08 0.33 -6.63
N MET A 192 1.84 -0.13 -6.48
CA MET A 192 1.17 -1.04 -7.40
C MET A 192 -0.33 -0.73 -7.48
N VAL A 193 -0.89 -0.78 -8.69
CA VAL A 193 -2.32 -1.02 -8.88
C VAL A 193 -2.54 -2.53 -8.92
N GLU A 194 -3.00 -3.11 -7.80
CA GLU A 194 -3.18 -4.57 -7.68
C GLU A 194 -4.31 -5.07 -8.58
N ASN A 195 -5.38 -4.28 -8.69
CA ASN A 195 -6.50 -4.57 -9.58
C ASN A 195 -7.15 -3.25 -10.05
N ASN A 196 -6.95 -2.88 -11.31
CA ASN A 196 -7.48 -1.61 -11.85
C ASN A 196 -8.99 -1.61 -11.99
N TYR A 197 -9.61 -2.71 -12.40
CA TYR A 197 -11.07 -2.78 -12.53
C TYR A 197 -11.79 -2.45 -11.21
N TYR A 198 -11.25 -2.94 -10.10
CA TYR A 198 -11.75 -2.66 -8.76
C TYR A 198 -11.06 -1.47 -8.07
N ASP A 199 -10.18 -0.76 -8.77
CA ASP A 199 -9.31 0.32 -8.29
C ASP A 199 -8.58 0.00 -6.96
N VAL A 200 -8.13 -1.25 -6.77
CA VAL A 200 -7.35 -1.64 -5.59
C VAL A 200 -5.88 -1.31 -5.82
N CYS A 201 -5.29 -0.53 -4.92
CA CYS A 201 -3.87 -0.17 -4.98
C CYS A 201 -3.15 -0.44 -3.66
N ARG A 202 -1.83 -0.54 -3.76
CA ARG A 202 -0.93 -0.75 -2.64
C ARG A 202 0.27 0.17 -2.75
N ILE A 203 0.68 0.74 -1.63
CA ILE A 203 1.95 1.45 -1.45
C ILE A 203 2.71 0.82 -0.30
N TRP A 204 4.03 0.83 -0.36
CA TRP A 204 4.87 0.38 0.74
C TRP A 204 6.16 1.17 0.80
N SER A 205 6.70 1.32 2.00
CA SER A 205 8.05 1.83 2.25
C SER A 205 9.04 0.68 2.33
N ARG A 206 10.30 0.95 2.01
CA ARG A 206 11.41 0.01 2.16
C ARG A 206 12.72 0.75 2.34
N ALA A 207 13.72 0.06 2.87
CA ALA A 207 15.10 0.51 2.79
C ALA A 207 15.72 0.04 1.46
N TRP A 208 16.51 0.90 0.84
CA TRP A 208 17.31 0.58 -0.34
C TRP A 208 18.77 0.92 -0.09
N LEU A 209 19.69 0.03 -0.45
CA LEU A 209 21.13 0.31 -0.39
C LEU A 209 21.52 1.22 -1.55
N VAL A 210 21.87 2.45 -1.21
CA VAL A 210 22.35 3.45 -2.15
C VAL A 210 23.85 3.69 -1.93
N THR A 211 24.59 3.82 -3.03
CA THR A 211 26.01 4.19 -3.02
C THR A 211 26.18 5.67 -3.25
N LYS A 212 27.24 6.25 -2.69
CA LYS A 212 27.62 7.65 -2.87
C LYS A 212 28.18 7.94 -4.27
#